data_AF-B2AR38-F1
#
_entry.id   AF-B2AR38-F1
#
_cell.length_a   1.000
_cell.length_b   1.000
_cell.length_c   1.000
_cell.angle_alpha   90.00
_cell.angle_beta   90.00
_cell.angle_gamma   90.00
#
_symmetry.space_group_name_H-M   'P 1'
#
loop_
_entity.id
_entity.type
_entity.pdbx_description
1 polymer ?
#
loop_
_entity_poly.entity_id
_entity_poly.type
_entity_poly.pdbx_seq_one_letter_code
_entity_poly.pdbx_strand_id
1 'polypeptide(L)'
;LDPVLLKRKAARIRKETGDERYYAPIERSTKSIPKTVGLSLLRPFQILMFEPMALILNIYTAMLLGLLYLFFGAFPLIFTTNHDFNLWQVGLTFTGLLVAMIIACCVTPLWNNFRYTLKERRRRRTGVLKDEPEDQLPQVIVGAPLITGGLFWFGFTSTPEIHWIVPLIGSGVFGLG
;
A
#
# COMPACT_ATOMS: atom_id res chain seq x y z
N LEU A 1 -2.25 11.84 -26.64
CA LEU A 1 -0.98 11.82 -27.43
C LEU A 1 0.16 12.16 -26.50
N ASP A 2 1.24 11.40 -26.58
CA ASP A 2 2.45 11.59 -25.77
C ASP A 2 3.03 13.02 -25.95
N PRO A 3 3.37 13.76 -24.88
CA PRO A 3 3.90 15.13 -24.97
C PRO A 3 5.14 15.25 -25.86
N VAL A 4 5.93 14.17 -25.99
CA VAL A 4 7.14 14.12 -26.83
C VAL A 4 6.80 14.18 -28.33
N LEU A 5 5.69 13.58 -28.74
CA LEU A 5 5.25 13.57 -30.15
C LEU A 5 4.76 14.95 -30.58
N LEU A 6 4.09 15.68 -29.68
CA LEU A 6 3.63 17.05 -29.93
C LEU A 6 4.80 18.03 -30.05
N LYS A 7 5.87 17.85 -29.27
CA LYS A 7 7.11 18.63 -29.38
C LYS A 7 7.78 18.43 -30.74
N ARG A 8 7.92 17.18 -31.21
CA ARG A 8 8.51 16.87 -32.53
C ARG A 8 7.69 17.43 -33.68
N LYS A 9 6.35 17.38 -33.57
CA LYS A 9 5.44 17.93 -34.57
C LYS A 9 5.51 19.47 -34.64
N ALA A 10 5.51 20.15 -33.50
CA ALA A 10 5.66 21.61 -33.44
C ALA A 10 7.02 22.07 -34.03
N ALA A 11 8.11 21.36 -33.74
CA ALA A 11 9.43 21.66 -34.28
C ALA A 11 9.53 21.45 -35.81
N ARG A 12 8.81 20.46 -36.36
CA ARG A 12 8.74 20.24 -37.82
C ARG A 12 7.98 21.37 -38.51
N ILE A 13 6.81 21.76 -37.97
CA ILE A 13 5.98 22.84 -38.53
C ILE A 13 6.72 24.17 -38.53
N ARG A 14 7.51 24.49 -37.49
CA ARG A 14 8.37 25.68 -37.47
C ARG A 14 9.38 25.73 -38.62
N LYS A 15 10.00 24.59 -38.94
CA LYS A 15 10.97 24.48 -40.04
C LYS A 15 10.32 24.61 -41.41
N GLU A 16 9.09 24.13 -41.57
CA GLU A 16 8.38 24.11 -42.85
C GLU A 16 7.68 25.44 -43.15
N THR A 17 7.11 26.10 -42.14
CA THR A 17 6.29 27.31 -42.33
C THR A 17 7.05 28.60 -42.07
N GLY A 18 8.22 28.55 -41.42
CA GLY A 18 9.01 29.74 -41.06
C GLY A 18 8.33 30.66 -40.03
N ASP A 19 7.19 30.24 -39.48
CA ASP A 19 6.34 31.01 -38.59
C ASP A 19 6.53 30.52 -37.14
N GLU A 20 7.12 31.36 -36.29
CA GLU A 20 7.52 30.99 -34.92
C GLU A 20 6.33 30.82 -33.95
N ARG A 21 5.10 31.07 -34.40
CA ARG A 21 3.89 31.05 -33.56
C ARG A 21 3.47 29.67 -33.06
N TYR A 22 3.97 28.58 -33.64
CA TYR A 22 3.58 27.22 -33.26
C TYR A 22 4.41 26.73 -32.05
N TYR A 23 3.79 26.61 -30.88
CA TYR A 23 4.41 26.05 -29.66
C TYR A 23 3.69 24.79 -29.18
N ALA A 24 4.46 23.80 -28.72
CA ALA A 24 3.89 22.65 -28.03
C ALA A 24 3.44 23.05 -26.60
N PRO A 25 2.38 22.45 -26.04
CA PRO A 25 1.92 22.74 -24.67
C PRO A 25 3.02 22.58 -23.61
N ILE A 26 3.99 21.68 -23.87
CA ILE A 26 5.16 21.45 -23.00
C ILE A 26 6.20 22.57 -23.08
N GLU A 27 6.30 23.29 -24.20
CA GLU A 27 7.19 24.45 -24.37
C GLU A 27 6.57 25.73 -23.78
N ARG A 28 5.24 25.80 -23.71
CA ARG A 28 4.51 26.86 -23.00
C ARG A 28 4.56 26.70 -21.47
N SER A 29 4.95 25.52 -20.99
CA SER A 29 5.09 25.20 -19.58
C SER A 29 6.48 25.57 -19.06
N THR A 30 6.81 26.87 -19.07
CA THR A 30 7.95 27.42 -18.32
C THR A 30 7.63 27.43 -16.81
N LYS A 31 7.30 26.27 -16.24
CA LYS A 31 7.20 26.14 -14.79
C LYS A 31 8.61 25.98 -14.24
N SER A 32 9.08 27.03 -13.55
CA SER A 32 10.33 27.03 -12.79
C SER A 32 10.52 25.68 -12.07
N ILE A 33 11.59 24.97 -12.40
CA ILE A 33 11.92 23.65 -11.84
C ILE A 33 11.84 23.64 -10.30
N PRO A 34 12.43 24.60 -9.56
CA PRO A 34 12.32 24.61 -8.09
C PRO A 34 10.87 24.83 -7.61
N LYS A 35 10.07 25.64 -8.31
CA LYS A 35 8.65 25.83 -7.98
C LYS A 35 7.84 24.57 -8.23
N THR A 36 8.16 23.81 -9.29
CA THR A 36 7.52 22.53 -9.60
C THR A 36 7.88 21.45 -8.60
N VAL A 37 9.15 21.39 -8.16
CA VAL A 37 9.60 20.48 -7.12
C VAL A 37 8.94 20.81 -5.78
N GLY A 38 8.93 22.09 -5.38
CA GLY A 38 8.23 22.53 -4.16
C GLY A 38 6.74 22.21 -4.20
N LEU A 39 6.06 22.45 -5.33
CA LEU A 39 4.66 22.11 -5.49
C LEU A 39 4.43 20.59 -5.42
N SER A 40 5.32 19.79 -6.03
CA SER A 40 5.24 18.33 -6.00
C SER A 40 5.47 17.75 -4.61
N LEU A 41 6.26 18.39 -3.76
CA LEU A 41 6.46 18.00 -2.35
C LEU A 41 5.31 18.46 -1.45
N LEU A 42 4.70 19.61 -1.73
CA LEU A 42 3.56 20.12 -0.96
C LEU A 42 2.24 19.40 -1.31
N ARG A 43 2.09 18.91 -2.54
CA ARG A 43 0.86 18.26 -3.02
C ARG A 43 0.44 17.05 -2.16
N PRO A 44 1.33 16.13 -1.77
CA PRO A 44 1.00 15.01 -0.88
C PRO A 44 0.51 15.49 0.49
N PHE A 45 1.17 16.47 1.12
CA PHE A 45 0.72 17.02 2.41
C PHE A 45 -0.63 17.74 2.28
N GLN A 46 -0.86 18.43 1.16
CA GLN A 46 -2.13 19.04 0.85
C GLN A 46 -3.23 17.98 0.71
N ILE A 47 -3.01 16.94 -0.09
CA ILE A 47 -3.96 15.82 -0.23
C ILE A 47 -4.22 15.17 1.13
N LEU A 48 -3.17 14.95 1.94
CA LEU A 48 -3.30 14.35 3.27
C LEU A 48 -4.15 15.19 4.22
N MET A 49 -4.02 16.52 4.20
CA MET A 49 -4.79 17.40 5.09
C MET A 49 -6.20 17.72 4.59
N PHE A 50 -6.40 17.81 3.27
CA PHE A 50 -7.67 18.23 2.69
C PHE A 50 -8.59 17.05 2.29
N GLU A 51 -8.04 15.84 2.11
CA GLU A 51 -8.83 14.64 1.84
C GLU A 51 -8.90 13.76 3.11
N PRO A 52 -9.99 13.83 3.90
CA PRO A 52 -10.08 13.14 5.20
C PRO A 52 -9.99 11.61 5.07
N MET A 53 -10.43 11.05 3.93
CA MET A 53 -10.31 9.62 3.65
C MET A 53 -8.86 9.16 3.53
N ALA A 54 -8.01 9.93 2.82
CA ALA A 54 -6.60 9.61 2.65
C ALA A 54 -5.87 9.68 4.00
N LEU A 55 -6.23 10.65 4.85
CA LEU A 55 -5.70 10.77 6.21
C LEU A 55 -5.97 9.51 7.04
N ILE A 56 -7.21 9.02 7.07
CA ILE A 56 -7.59 7.83 7.83
C ILE A 56 -6.84 6.59 7.35
N LEU A 57 -6.71 6.39 6.03
CA LEU A 57 -5.97 5.26 5.47
C LEU A 57 -4.47 5.32 5.80
N ASN A 58 -3.89 6.51 5.82
CA ASN A 58 -2.48 6.70 6.21
C ASN A 58 -2.28 6.42 7.71
N ILE A 59 -3.17 6.91 8.58
CA ILE A 59 -3.11 6.61 10.02
C ILE A 59 -3.26 5.11 10.27
N TYR A 60 -4.20 4.47 9.59
CA TYR A 60 -4.41 3.02 9.67
C TYR A 60 -3.13 2.26 9.28
N THR A 61 -2.53 2.60 8.13
CA THR A 61 -1.29 1.97 7.67
C THR A 61 -0.13 2.22 8.64
N ALA A 62 -0.02 3.42 9.20
CA ALA A 62 1.00 3.73 10.21
C ALA A 62 0.81 2.91 11.49
N MET A 63 -0.43 2.71 11.93
CA MET A 63 -0.74 1.87 13.09
C MET A 63 -0.38 0.41 12.85
N LEU A 64 -0.69 -0.15 11.67
CA LEU A 64 -0.29 -1.51 11.30
C LEU A 64 1.22 -1.69 11.27
N LEU A 65 1.93 -0.72 10.70
CA LEU A 65 3.39 -0.72 10.69
C LEU A 65 3.94 -0.68 12.12
N GLY A 66 3.37 0.15 12.99
CA GLY A 66 3.73 0.23 14.41
C GLY A 66 3.53 -1.11 15.13
N LEU A 67 2.40 -1.80 14.91
CA LEU A 67 2.14 -3.12 15.47
C LEU A 67 3.15 -4.17 14.96
N LEU A 68 3.44 -4.16 13.66
CA LEU A 68 4.45 -5.04 13.06
C LEU A 68 5.83 -4.81 13.68
N TYR A 69 6.22 -3.56 13.92
CA TYR A 69 7.47 -3.27 14.64
C TYR A 69 7.45 -3.73 16.09
N LEU A 70 6.30 -3.63 16.76
CA LEU A 70 6.13 -4.14 18.12
C LEU A 70 6.35 -5.66 18.18
N PHE A 71 5.91 -6.41 17.17
CA PHE A 71 6.13 -7.85 17.07
C PHE A 71 7.61 -8.24 17.02
N PHE A 72 8.47 -7.45 16.36
CA PHE A 72 9.92 -7.70 16.36
C PHE A 72 10.53 -7.65 17.77
N GLY A 73 9.98 -6.84 18.67
CA GLY A 73 10.39 -6.80 20.08
C GLY A 73 9.66 -7.84 20.95
N ALA A 74 8.38 -8.08 20.67
CA ALA A 74 7.54 -8.97 21.48
C ALA A 74 7.89 -10.46 21.29
N PHE A 75 8.20 -10.92 20.08
CA PHE A 75 8.52 -12.33 19.83
C PHE A 75 9.75 -12.79 20.61
N PRO A 76 10.92 -12.13 20.54
CA PRO A 76 12.05 -12.52 21.37
C PRO A 76 11.69 -12.52 22.84
N LEU A 77 10.98 -11.51 23.33
CA LEU A 77 10.60 -11.42 24.75
C LEU A 77 9.74 -12.61 25.20
N ILE A 78 8.67 -12.93 24.46
CA ILE A 78 7.73 -14.00 24.81
C ILE A 78 8.39 -15.37 24.69
N PHE A 79 9.06 -15.66 23.57
CA PHE A 79 9.62 -16.99 23.33
C PHE A 79 10.89 -17.27 24.17
N THR A 80 11.65 -16.24 24.55
CA THR A 80 12.77 -16.43 25.49
C THR A 80 12.31 -16.56 26.93
N THR A 81 11.31 -15.77 27.36
CA THR A 81 10.87 -15.75 28.77
C THR A 81 9.93 -16.92 29.11
N ASN A 82 9.04 -17.30 28.18
CA ASN A 82 8.00 -18.30 28.47
C ASN A 82 8.34 -19.71 27.97
N HIS A 83 9.18 -19.82 26.94
CA HIS A 83 9.51 -21.10 26.30
C HIS A 83 11.01 -21.42 26.31
N ASP A 84 11.84 -20.61 26.99
CA ASP A 84 13.30 -20.77 27.09
C ASP A 84 13.99 -21.04 25.73
N PHE A 85 13.51 -20.39 24.67
CA PHE A 85 14.03 -20.61 23.32
C PHE A 85 15.43 -20.01 23.12
N ASN A 86 16.27 -20.77 22.42
CA ASN A 86 17.55 -20.29 21.92
C ASN A 86 17.37 -19.24 20.82
N LEU A 87 18.40 -18.42 20.59
CA LEU A 87 18.37 -17.33 19.60
C LEU A 87 17.97 -17.80 18.19
N TRP A 88 18.42 -18.99 17.78
CA TRP A 88 18.08 -19.57 16.47
C TRP A 88 16.60 -20.01 16.39
N GLN A 89 16.00 -20.44 17.50
CA GLN A 89 14.58 -20.83 17.58
C GLN A 89 13.68 -19.59 17.53
N VAL A 90 14.09 -18.48 18.14
CA VAL A 90 13.41 -17.20 17.99
C VAL A 90 13.45 -16.76 16.52
N GLY A 91 14.57 -16.92 15.83
CA GLY A 91 14.66 -16.69 14.38
C GLY A 91 13.63 -17.47 13.57
N LEU A 92 13.38 -18.74 13.92
CA LEU A 92 12.38 -19.59 13.28
C LEU A 92 10.95 -19.09 13.48
N THR A 93 10.63 -18.40 14.56
CA THR A 93 9.26 -17.84 14.76
C THR A 93 8.92 -16.74 13.74
N PHE A 94 9.90 -16.09 13.10
CA PHE A 94 9.61 -15.17 12.00
C PHE A 94 9.15 -15.87 10.71
N THR A 95 9.35 -17.18 10.59
CA THR A 95 8.86 -17.94 9.43
C THR A 95 7.34 -17.94 9.34
N GLY A 96 6.61 -17.81 10.46
CA GLY A 96 5.16 -17.66 10.48
C GLY A 96 4.70 -16.39 9.74
N LEU A 97 5.36 -15.26 10.00
CA LEU A 97 5.12 -14.00 9.29
C LEU A 97 5.52 -14.12 7.81
N LEU A 98 6.62 -14.81 7.51
CA LEU A 98 7.05 -15.04 6.12
C LEU A 98 6.00 -15.84 5.34
N VAL A 99 5.47 -16.92 5.91
CA VAL A 99 4.41 -17.74 5.30
C VAL A 99 3.14 -16.91 5.09
N ALA A 100 2.74 -16.12 6.08
CA ALA A 100 1.61 -15.20 5.95
C ALA A 100 1.81 -14.20 4.80
N MET A 101 3.00 -13.62 4.67
CA MET A 101 3.32 -12.68 3.59
C MET A 101 3.29 -13.35 2.20
N ILE A 102 3.73 -14.61 2.08
CA ILE A 102 3.60 -15.38 0.84
C ILE A 102 2.13 -15.58 0.48
N ILE A 103 1.31 -16.01 1.45
CA ILE A 103 -0.12 -16.23 1.23
C ILE A 103 -0.82 -14.91 0.84
N ALA A 104 -0.53 -13.80 1.53
CA ALA A 104 -1.05 -12.48 1.18
C ALA A 104 -0.66 -12.06 -0.25
N CYS A 105 0.58 -12.34 -0.65
CA CYS A 105 1.05 -12.12 -2.02
C CYS A 105 0.29 -12.96 -3.04
N CYS A 106 -0.05 -14.22 -2.73
CA CYS A 106 -0.88 -15.08 -3.58
C CYS A 106 -2.35 -14.62 -3.66
N VAL A 107 -2.91 -14.04 -2.59
CA VAL A 107 -4.28 -13.53 -2.55
C VAL A 107 -4.42 -12.19 -3.30
N THR A 108 -3.37 -11.37 -3.30
CA THR A 108 -3.34 -10.05 -3.97
C THR A 108 -3.73 -10.08 -5.47
N PRO A 109 -3.20 -10.96 -6.34
CA PRO A 109 -3.59 -11.01 -7.75
C PRO A 109 -5.05 -11.49 -7.94
N LEU A 110 -5.53 -12.41 -7.09
CA LEU A 110 -6.93 -12.83 -7.10
C LEU A 110 -7.86 -11.65 -6.79
N TRP A 111 -7.49 -10.88 -5.77
CA TRP A 111 -8.23 -9.68 -5.40
C TRP A 111 -8.19 -8.62 -6.51
N ASN A 112 -7.03 -8.40 -7.12
CA ASN A 112 -6.88 -7.45 -8.22
C ASN A 112 -7.72 -7.84 -9.44
N ASN A 113 -7.82 -9.13 -9.77
CA ASN A 113 -8.69 -9.62 -10.84
C ASN A 113 -10.18 -9.42 -10.51
N PHE A 114 -10.58 -9.69 -9.26
CA PHE A 114 -11.94 -9.43 -8.81
C PHE A 114 -12.29 -7.94 -8.89
N ARG A 115 -11.38 -7.07 -8.41
CA ARG A 115 -11.49 -5.61 -8.49
C ARG A 115 -11.56 -5.12 -9.93
N TYR A 116 -10.75 -5.66 -10.82
CA TYR A 116 -10.77 -5.33 -12.25
C TYR A 116 -12.12 -5.71 -12.89
N THR A 117 -12.65 -6.89 -12.56
CA THR A 117 -13.98 -7.33 -13.02
C THR A 117 -15.11 -6.41 -12.53
N LEU A 118 -15.04 -5.96 -11.27
CA LEU A 118 -15.97 -4.98 -10.70
C LEU A 118 -15.88 -3.61 -11.40
N LYS A 119 -14.66 -3.14 -11.69
CA LYS A 119 -14.43 -1.91 -12.47
C LYS A 119 -15.00 -2.01 -13.88
N GLU A 120 -14.83 -3.14 -14.56
CA GLU A 120 -15.41 -3.35 -15.89
C GLU A 120 -16.94 -3.34 -15.86
N ARG A 121 -17.56 -3.93 -14.83
CA ARG A 121 -19.02 -3.86 -14.62
C ARG A 121 -19.49 -2.43 -14.37
N ARG A 122 -18.74 -1.63 -13.60
CA ARG A 122 -19.04 -0.20 -13.35
C ARG A 122 -18.90 0.60 -14.64
N ARG A 123 -17.83 0.41 -15.40
CA ARG A 123 -17.59 1.02 -16.72
C ARG A 123 -18.73 0.74 -17.70
N ARG A 124 -19.28 -0.49 -17.73
CA ARG A 124 -20.43 -0.83 -18.59
C ARG A 124 -21.70 -0.07 -18.22
N ARG A 125 -21.85 0.39 -16.97
CA ARG A 125 -23.01 1.18 -16.51
C ARG A 125 -22.82 2.69 -16.67
N THR A 126 -21.64 3.22 -16.35
CA THR A 126 -21.39 4.68 -16.31
C THR A 126 -20.54 5.20 -17.46
N GLY A 127 -19.96 4.34 -18.31
CA GLY A 127 -19.17 4.73 -19.48
C GLY A 127 -17.77 5.29 -19.18
N VAL A 128 -17.46 5.58 -17.91
CA VAL A 128 -16.20 6.19 -17.48
C VAL A 128 -15.37 5.17 -16.70
N LEU A 129 -14.11 4.99 -17.10
CA LEU A 129 -13.11 4.26 -16.32
C LEU A 129 -12.38 5.28 -15.46
N LYS A 130 -12.68 5.32 -14.16
CA LYS A 130 -12.00 6.21 -13.22
C LYS A 130 -11.38 5.36 -12.13
N ASP A 131 -10.06 5.50 -11.95
CA ASP A 131 -9.35 4.90 -10.84
C ASP A 131 -9.56 5.82 -9.63
N GLU A 132 -10.50 5.43 -8.77
CA GLU A 132 -10.81 6.19 -7.58
C GLU A 132 -10.12 5.55 -6.37
N PRO A 133 -9.55 6.35 -5.46
CA PRO A 133 -8.90 5.82 -4.24
C PRO A 133 -9.87 4.98 -3.38
N GLU A 134 -11.19 5.17 -3.54
CA GLU A 134 -12.25 4.36 -2.93
C GLU A 134 -12.19 2.87 -3.26
N ASP A 135 -11.60 2.51 -4.39
CA ASP A 135 -11.51 1.13 -4.80
C ASP A 135 -10.55 0.30 -3.91
N GLN A 136 -9.75 0.95 -3.05
CA GLN A 136 -8.88 0.29 -2.06
C GLN A 136 -9.60 -0.02 -0.73
N LEU A 137 -10.70 0.69 -0.42
CA LEU A 137 -11.44 0.51 0.83
C LEU A 137 -11.90 -0.94 1.08
N PRO A 138 -12.39 -1.70 0.09
CA PRO A 138 -12.83 -3.07 0.32
C PRO A 138 -11.75 -3.99 0.87
N GLN A 139 -10.47 -3.76 0.53
CA GLN A 139 -9.35 -4.55 1.05
C GLN A 139 -9.18 -4.30 2.54
N VAL A 140 -9.23 -3.04 2.95
CA VAL A 140 -9.08 -2.63 4.36
C VAL A 140 -10.23 -3.15 5.22
N ILE A 141 -11.46 -3.18 4.69
CA ILE A 141 -12.64 -3.71 5.41
C ILE A 141 -12.47 -5.20 5.73
N VAL A 142 -11.88 -5.98 4.83
CA VAL A 142 -11.63 -7.41 5.05
C VAL A 142 -10.40 -7.63 5.92
N GLY A 143 -9.35 -6.81 5.78
CA GLY A 143 -8.13 -6.90 6.58
C GLY A 143 -8.34 -6.54 8.06
N ALA A 144 -9.19 -5.54 8.36
CA ALA A 144 -9.42 -5.07 9.73
C ALA A 144 -9.85 -6.17 10.74
N PRO A 145 -10.84 -7.05 10.44
CA PRO A 145 -11.19 -8.16 11.34
C PRO A 145 -10.10 -9.23 11.42
N LEU A 146 -9.35 -9.49 10.34
CA LEU A 146 -8.21 -10.42 10.34
C LEU A 146 -7.11 -9.93 11.29
N ILE A 147 -6.76 -8.65 11.21
CA ILE A 147 -5.76 -8.02 12.09
C ILE A 147 -6.21 -8.04 13.54
N THR A 148 -7.46 -7.62 13.80
CA THR A 148 -7.99 -7.53 15.18
C THR A 148 -8.11 -8.93 15.80
N GLY A 149 -8.61 -9.90 15.04
CA GLY A 149 -8.73 -11.29 15.46
C GLY A 149 -7.36 -11.95 15.68
N GLY A 150 -6.40 -11.72 14.78
CA GLY A 150 -5.03 -12.23 14.91
C GLY A 150 -4.31 -11.66 16.12
N LEU A 151 -4.47 -10.36 16.39
CA LEU A 151 -3.86 -9.71 17.55
C LEU A 151 -4.47 -10.22 18.87
N PHE A 152 -5.79 -10.40 18.92
CA PHE A 152 -6.46 -10.97 20.09
C PHE A 152 -6.05 -12.43 20.33
N TRP A 153 -5.97 -13.22 19.27
CA TRP A 153 -5.48 -14.60 19.32
C TRP A 153 -4.05 -14.65 19.85
N PHE A 154 -3.16 -13.82 19.31
CA PHE A 154 -1.77 -13.73 19.74
C PHE A 154 -1.65 -13.37 21.22
N GLY A 155 -2.36 -12.33 21.66
CA GLY A 155 -2.34 -11.89 23.06
C GLY A 155 -2.86 -12.96 24.03
N PHE A 156 -3.97 -13.62 23.69
CA PHE A 156 -4.56 -14.67 24.51
C PHE A 156 -3.68 -15.92 24.60
N THR A 157 -2.88 -16.19 23.57
CA THR A 157 -2.07 -17.43 23.46
C THR A 157 -0.61 -17.23 23.86
N SER A 158 -0.27 -16.05 24.38
CA SER A 158 1.06 -15.69 24.85
C SER A 158 1.41 -16.26 26.23
N THR A 159 0.58 -17.13 26.81
CA THR A 159 0.84 -17.74 28.12
C THR A 159 1.84 -18.90 28.05
N PRO A 160 2.68 -19.13 29.08
CA PRO A 160 3.65 -20.22 29.11
C PRO A 160 3.03 -21.62 29.03
N GLU A 161 1.76 -21.77 29.40
CA GLU A 161 1.04 -23.06 29.36
C GLU A 161 0.68 -23.52 27.93
N ILE A 162 0.69 -22.60 26.95
CA ILE A 162 0.24 -22.88 25.58
C ILE A 162 1.44 -23.20 24.69
N HIS A 163 1.29 -24.19 23.80
CA HIS A 163 2.32 -24.54 22.83
C HIS A 163 2.68 -23.35 21.92
N TRP A 164 3.99 -23.12 21.74
CA TRP A 164 4.59 -22.04 20.93
C TRP A 164 4.01 -21.87 19.51
N ILE A 165 3.41 -22.91 18.93
CA ILE A 165 2.83 -22.86 17.58
C ILE A 165 1.53 -22.06 17.52
N VAL A 166 0.79 -21.98 18.64
CA VAL A 166 -0.49 -21.27 18.70
C VAL A 166 -0.31 -19.75 18.58
N PRO A 167 0.58 -19.08 19.34
CA PRO A 167 0.87 -17.67 19.12
C PRO A 167 1.52 -17.43 17.75
N LEU A 168 2.29 -18.39 17.23
CA LEU A 168 2.86 -18.32 15.89
C LEU A 168 1.77 -18.25 14.81
N ILE A 169 0.74 -19.10 14.90
CA ILE A 169 -0.41 -19.06 13.98
C ILE A 169 -1.21 -17.77 14.14
N GLY A 170 -1.44 -17.30 15.37
CA GLY A 170 -2.11 -16.02 15.64
C GLY A 170 -1.41 -14.84 14.96
N SER A 171 -0.07 -14.83 14.99
CA SER A 171 0.72 -13.83 14.27
C SER A 171 0.68 -13.98 12.75
N GLY A 172 0.54 -15.21 12.25
CA GLY A 172 0.33 -15.48 10.83
C GLY A 172 -1.02 -14.94 10.34
N VAL A 173 -2.08 -15.09 11.15
CA VAL A 173 -3.40 -14.51 10.86
C VAL A 173 -3.34 -12.99 10.86
N PHE A 174 -2.60 -12.38 11.79
CA PHE A 174 -2.31 -10.95 11.77
C PHE A 174 -1.58 -10.53 10.49
N GLY A 175 -0.54 -11.27 10.07
CA GLY A 175 0.23 -10.97 8.86
C GLY A 175 -0.50 -11.18 7.53
N LEU A 176 -1.69 -11.81 7.55
CA LEU A 176 -2.55 -11.99 6.39
C LEU A 176 -3.50 -10.81 6.13
N GLY A 177 -3.83 -10.02 7.16
CA GLY A 177 -4.77 -8.91 7.07
C GLY A 177 -4.12 -7.60 6.67
#